data_AF-A0A532EGE7-F1
#
_entry.id   AF-A0A532EGE7-F1
#
_cell.length_a   1.000
_cell.length_b   1.000
_cell.length_c   1.000
_cell.angle_alpha   90.00
_cell.angle_beta   90.00
_cell.angle_gamma   90.00
#
_symmetry.space_group_name_H-M   'P 1'
#
loop_
_entity.id
_entity.type
_entity.pdbx_description
1 polymer ?
#
loop_
_entity_poly.entity_id
_entity_poly.type
_entity_poly.pdbx_seq_one_letter_code
_entity_poly.pdbx_strand_id
1 'polypeptide(L)' 'MPLPYYVSPEQMMQDKAEYAKKGIAKGRSIIALEYIDGILLAADNPSSSL' A
#
# COMPACT_ATOMS: atom_id res chain seq x y z
N MET A 1 11.84 28.62 -13.03
CA MET A 1 12.93 27.66 -13.34
C MET A 1 12.36 26.26 -13.14
N PRO A 2 12.15 25.45 -14.21
CA PRO A 2 11.77 24.06 -14.03
C PRO A 2 12.94 23.33 -13.36
N LEU A 3 12.69 22.71 -12.21
CA LEU A 3 13.65 21.81 -11.57
C LEU A 3 14.04 20.74 -12.60
N PRO A 4 15.32 20.60 -12.98
CA PRO A 4 15.72 19.49 -13.82
C PRO A 4 15.47 18.23 -13.01
N TYR A 5 14.58 17.37 -13.50
CA TYR A 5 14.46 16.02 -12.95
C TYR A 5 15.84 15.37 -13.09
N TYR A 6 16.52 15.14 -11.96
CA TYR A 6 17.89 14.59 -11.91
C TYR A 6 17.99 13.11 -12.33
N VAL A 7 16.87 12.55 -12.80
CA VAL A 7 16.69 11.14 -13.14
C VAL A 7 15.78 11.02 -14.35
N SER A 8 15.91 9.93 -15.09
CA SER A 8 15.04 9.67 -16.24
C SER A 8 13.58 9.48 -15.78
N PRO A 9 12.58 9.75 -16.64
CA PRO A 9 11.17 9.49 -16.32
C PRO A 9 10.90 8.05 -15.87
N GLU A 10 11.63 7.08 -16.43
CA GLU A 10 11.55 5.66 -16.05
C GLU A 10 12.02 5.42 -14.61
N GLN A 11 13.15 6.01 -14.22
CA GLN A 11 13.65 5.97 -12.85
C GLN A 11 12.67 6.62 -11.88
N MET A 12 12.07 7.76 -12.25
CA MET A 12 11.07 8.42 -11.42
C MET A 12 9.83 7.56 -11.18
N MET A 13 9.39 6.79 -12.18
CA MET A 13 8.28 5.84 -12.04
C MET A 13 8.66 4.68 -11.12
N GLN A 14 9.89 4.17 -11.25
CA GLN A 14 10.40 3.09 -10.41
C GLN A 14 10.52 3.52 -8.94
N ASP A 15 11.05 4.72 -8.67
CA ASP A 15 11.16 5.27 -7.32
C ASP A 15 9.78 5.44 -6.65
N LYS A 16 8.78 5.92 -7.42
CA LYS A 16 7.40 6.01 -6.93
C LYS A 16 6.81 4.65 -6.59
N ALA A 17 7.03 3.65 -7.44
CA ALA A 17 6.55 2.29 -7.22
C ALA A 17 7.20 1.68 -5.96
N GLU A 18 8.52 1.83 -5.80
CA GLU A 18 9.25 1.36 -4.63
C GLU A 18 8.81 2.07 -3.35
N TYR A 19 8.59 3.38 -3.41
CA TYR A 19 8.06 4.15 -2.29
C TYR A 19 6.68 3.63 -1.85
N ALA A 20 5.77 3.43 -2.80
CA ALA A 20 4.43 2.90 -2.52
C ALA A 20 4.48 1.49 -1.93
N LYS A 21 5.31 0.60 -2.51
CA LYS A 21 5.50 -0.78 -2.03
C LYS A 21 6.03 -0.81 -0.60
N LYS A 22 7.03 0.03 -0.28
CA LYS A 22 7.55 0.17 1.08
C LYS A 22 6.50 0.72 2.05
N GLY A 23 5.63 1.62 1.60
CA GLY A 23 4.49 2.10 2.38
C GLY A 23 3.50 0.99 2.71
N ILE A 24 3.09 0.20 1.71
CA ILE A 24 2.17 -0.93 1.88
C ILE A 24 2.76 -2.00 2.80
N ALA A 25 4.05 -2.34 2.63
CA ALA A 25 4.74 -3.32 3.46
C ALA A 25 4.88 -2.92 4.94
N LYS A 26 4.81 -1.62 5.24
CA LYS A 26 4.79 -1.10 6.63
C LYS A 26 3.40 -1.12 7.25
N GLY A 27 2.34 -1.21 6.44
CA GLY A 27 0.96 -1.31 6.91
C GLY A 27 0.68 -2.67 7.56
N ARG A 28 -0.48 -2.77 8.23
CA ARG A 28 -0.98 -4.06 8.73
C ARG A 28 -1.66 -4.82 7.61
N SER A 29 -1.54 -6.14 7.66
CA SER A 29 -2.22 -7.02 6.71
C SER A 29 -3.72 -7.02 6.98
N ILE A 30 -4.49 -7.07 5.89
CA ILE A 30 -5.94 -7.31 5.89
C ILE A 30 -6.22 -8.53 5.01
N ILE A 31 -7.28 -9.26 5.32
CA ILE A 31 -7.72 -10.44 4.59
C ILE A 31 -9.16 -10.22 4.14
N ALA A 32 -9.42 -10.51 2.87
CA ALA A 32 -10.76 -10.62 2.33
C ALA A 32 -10.91 -12.02 1.72
N LEU A 33 -11.97 -12.74 2.08
CA LEU A 33 -12.28 -14.05 1.53
C LEU A 33 -13.77 -14.19 1.22
N GLU A 34 -14.07 -14.96 0.19
CA GLU A 34 -15.43 -15.36 -0.18
C GLU A 34 -15.78 -16.67 0.54
N TYR A 35 -17.01 -16.80 1.02
CA TYR A 35 -17.57 -18.00 1.63
C TYR A 35 -19.03 -18.18 1.22
N ILE A 36 -19.63 -19.31 1.57
CA ILE A 36 -20.97 -19.72 1.08
C ILE A 36 -22.04 -18.64 1.32
N ASP A 37 -21.96 -17.92 2.45
CA ASP A 37 -22.95 -16.90 2.81
C ASP A 37 -22.47 -15.46 2.56
N GLY A 38 -21.34 -15.25 1.87
CA GLY A 38 -20.90 -13.91 1.46
C GLY A 38 -19.39 -13.66 1.51
N ILE A 39 -18.98 -12.49 2.01
CA ILE A 39 -17.59 -12.03 2.05
C ILE A 39 -17.18 -11.74 3.50
N LEU A 40 -16.07 -12.32 3.96
CA LEU A 40 -15.46 -12.04 5.25
C LEU A 40 -14.30 -11.07 5.07
N LEU A 41 -14.33 -9.96 5.82
CA LEU A 41 -13.25 -8.99 5.91
C LEU A 41 -12.64 -9.07 7.32
N ALA A 42 -11.34 -9.33 7.41
CA ALA A 42 -10.60 -9.38 8.66
C ALA A 42 -9.41 -8.43 8.60
N ALA A 43 -9.24 -7.61 9.65
CA ALA A 43 -8.13 -6.67 9.77
C ALA A 43 -7.57 -6.73 11.20
N ASP A 44 -6.26 -6.56 11.32
CA ASP A 44 -5.58 -6.44 12.62
C ASP A 44 -5.81 -5.02 13.17
N ASN A 45 -6.61 -4.90 14.24
CA ASN A 45 -6.89 -3.64 14.93
C ASN A 45 -6.18 -3.62 16.31
N PRO A 46 -5.17 -2.75 16.52
CA PRO A 46 -4.53 -2.59 17.84
C PRO A 46 -5.36 -1.78 18.82
N SER A 47 -6.39 -1.08 18.34
CA SER A 47 -7.24 -0.27 19.20
C SER A 47 -8.12 -1.20 20.05
N SER A 48 -7.94 -1.13 21.37
CA SER A 48 -8.85 -1.77 22.34
C SER A 48 -10.10 -0.93 22.61
N SER A 49 -10.15 0.31 22.12
CA SER A 49 -11.38 1.10 22.04
C SER A 49 -11.99 0.88 20.67
N LEU A 50 -13.24 0.41 20.66
CA LEU A 50 -14.09 0.41 19.47
C LEU A 50 -14.36 1.85 19.03
#